data_AF-A0A969Q2L9-F1
#
_entry.id   AF-A0A969Q2L9-F1
#
_cell.length_a   1.000
_cell.length_b   1.000
_cell.length_c   1.000
_cell.angle_alpha   90.00
_cell.angle_beta   90.00
_cell.angle_gamma   90.00
#
_symmetry.space_group_name_H-M   'P 1'
#
loop_
_entity.id
_entity.type
_entity.pdbx_description
1 polymer ?
#
loop_
_entity_poly.entity_id
_entity_poly.type
_entity_poly.pdbx_seq_one_letter_code
_entity_poly.pdbx_strand_id
1 'polypeptide(L)'
;MKFRSILIGLVSYAIFGSNFLVAGIESAIAQPAPVFRPLIDDIRRRLPPGLKMRLPASMPASPIRLYPFIESDGKVFKINIGIKSDCAASANSNSCTVGVLAVFAPTNSQNWPPHSNEISSINLNRGIRGYYLAKNGGRTIFWEQEGLRYAVAVAASAVSQQQLLDLVNSMITQPAIASNTKSG
;
A
#
# COMPACT_ATOMS: atom_id res chain seq x y z
N MET A 1 -6.30 -71.30 47.63
CA MET A 1 -7.72 -71.59 47.93
C MET A 1 -8.41 -70.29 48.30
N LYS A 2 -9.57 -70.02 47.67
CA LYS A 2 -10.66 -69.08 48.05
C LYS A 2 -10.51 -67.56 47.83
N PHE A 3 -11.40 -67.13 46.93
CA PHE A 3 -11.93 -65.81 46.58
C PHE A 3 -12.58 -65.02 47.74
N ARG A 4 -12.59 -63.67 47.59
CA ARG A 4 -13.69 -62.68 47.80
C ARG A 4 -13.08 -61.28 48.03
N SER A 5 -13.66 -60.13 47.72
CA SER A 5 -14.67 -59.61 46.78
C SER A 5 -14.66 -58.08 46.96
N ILE A 6 -14.66 -57.33 45.85
CA ILE A 6 -15.38 -56.06 45.54
C ILE A 6 -15.28 -54.84 46.50
N LEU A 7 -14.80 -53.70 45.96
CA LEU A 7 -15.45 -52.35 45.98
C LEU A 7 -14.59 -51.38 45.14
N ILE A 8 -14.90 -51.10 43.86
CA ILE A 8 -15.73 -49.99 43.34
C ILE A 8 -15.41 -48.63 43.98
N GLY A 9 -14.72 -47.79 43.19
CA GLY A 9 -14.50 -46.37 43.45
C GLY A 9 -14.13 -45.66 42.14
N LEU A 10 -15.10 -45.51 41.24
CA LEU A 10 -15.02 -44.67 40.05
C LEU A 10 -15.02 -43.20 40.49
N VAL A 11 -13.89 -42.50 40.36
CA VAL A 11 -13.87 -41.04 40.37
C VAL A 11 -13.67 -40.57 38.94
N SER A 12 -14.80 -40.26 38.31
CA SER A 12 -14.88 -39.65 36.99
C SER A 12 -14.28 -38.25 37.01
N TYR A 13 -13.10 -38.06 36.42
CA TYR A 13 -12.64 -36.73 36.01
C TYR A 13 -13.24 -36.42 34.65
N ALA A 14 -14.35 -35.67 34.66
CA ALA A 14 -14.82 -34.95 33.49
C ALA A 14 -13.81 -33.83 33.19
N ILE A 15 -12.89 -34.08 32.25
CA ILE A 15 -12.09 -33.02 31.65
C ILE A 15 -13.08 -32.19 30.82
N PHE A 16 -13.48 -31.04 31.36
CA PHE A 16 -14.17 -30.00 30.62
C PHE A 16 -13.32 -29.65 29.41
N GLY A 17 -13.71 -30.17 28.24
CA GLY A 17 -13.28 -29.67 26.96
C GLY A 17 -13.79 -28.23 26.85
N SER A 18 -12.95 -27.27 27.24
CA SER A 18 -13.14 -25.88 26.90
C SER A 18 -13.06 -25.79 25.38
N ASN A 19 -14.24 -25.83 24.73
CA ASN A 19 -14.45 -25.41 23.37
C ASN A 19 -13.98 -23.96 23.25
N PHE A 20 -12.71 -23.79 22.90
CA PHE A 20 -12.18 -22.51 22.47
C PHE A 20 -12.89 -22.19 21.16
N LEU A 21 -13.99 -21.45 21.25
CA LEU A 21 -14.61 -20.81 20.10
C LEU A 21 -13.56 -19.83 19.57
N VAL A 22 -12.79 -20.27 18.58
CA VAL A 22 -12.03 -19.39 17.70
C VAL A 22 -13.08 -18.62 16.90
N ALA A 23 -13.66 -17.59 17.52
CA ALA A 23 -14.41 -16.58 16.82
C ALA A 23 -13.48 -16.05 15.74
N GLY A 24 -13.84 -16.31 14.48
CA GLY A 24 -13.08 -15.88 13.32
C GLY A 24 -12.80 -14.39 13.47
N ILE A 25 -11.52 -14.07 13.65
CA ILE A 25 -11.05 -12.71 13.61
C ILE A 25 -11.27 -12.30 12.16
N GLU A 26 -12.41 -11.66 11.86
CA GLU A 26 -12.58 -10.95 10.60
C GLU A 26 -11.39 -10.02 10.50
N SER A 27 -10.45 -10.39 9.65
CA SER A 27 -9.23 -9.63 9.46
C SER A 27 -9.68 -8.27 9.00
N ALA A 28 -9.47 -7.24 9.83
CA ALA A 28 -9.82 -5.87 9.48
C ALA A 28 -9.20 -5.58 8.13
N ILE A 29 -10.03 -5.51 7.09
CA ILE A 29 -9.56 -5.27 5.74
C ILE A 29 -9.06 -3.84 5.76
N ALA A 30 -7.74 -3.68 5.74
CA ALA A 30 -7.12 -2.39 5.75
C ALA A 30 -7.65 -1.61 4.54
N GLN A 31 -8.28 -0.46 4.78
CA GLN A 31 -8.87 0.38 3.75
C GLN A 31 -7.90 1.49 3.35
N PRO A 32 -7.86 1.88 2.06
CA PRO A 32 -7.17 3.09 1.63
C PRO A 32 -7.71 4.35 2.33
N ALA A 33 -6.87 5.38 2.39
CA ALA A 33 -7.24 6.68 2.92
C ALA A 33 -8.52 7.19 2.22
N PRO A 34 -9.49 7.79 2.96
CA PRO A 34 -10.80 8.14 2.42
C PRO A 34 -10.78 8.96 1.13
N VAL A 35 -9.75 9.79 0.94
CA VAL A 35 -9.56 10.63 -0.25
C VAL A 35 -9.49 9.82 -1.56
N PHE A 36 -9.03 8.56 -1.52
CA PHE A 36 -8.91 7.72 -2.70
C PHE A 36 -10.14 6.84 -2.97
N ARG A 37 -11.11 6.77 -2.04
CA ARG A 37 -12.30 5.93 -2.20
C ARG A 37 -13.03 6.17 -3.53
N PRO A 38 -13.20 7.41 -4.02
CA PRO A 38 -13.86 7.66 -5.31
C PRO A 38 -13.12 7.08 -6.52
N LEU A 39 -11.80 6.83 -6.41
CA LEU A 39 -10.98 6.36 -7.53
C LEU A 39 -10.89 4.84 -7.62
N ILE A 40 -11.33 4.08 -6.62
CA ILE A 40 -11.07 2.63 -6.55
C ILE A 40 -11.56 1.89 -7.80
N ASP A 41 -12.77 2.19 -8.25
CA ASP A 41 -13.33 1.51 -9.43
C ASP A 41 -12.70 2.00 -10.74
N ASP A 42 -12.29 3.27 -10.82
CA ASP A 42 -11.51 3.77 -11.95
C ASP A 42 -10.13 3.14 -12.02
N ILE A 43 -9.48 2.92 -10.87
CA ILE A 43 -8.21 2.19 -10.79
C ILE A 43 -8.41 0.79 -11.34
N ARG A 44 -9.40 0.03 -10.85
CA ARG A 44 -9.66 -1.34 -11.34
C ARG A 44 -9.92 -1.40 -12.85
N ARG A 45 -10.60 -0.40 -13.42
CA ARG A 45 -10.89 -0.33 -14.86
C ARG A 45 -9.67 0.06 -15.70
N ARG A 46 -8.87 1.00 -15.22
CA ARG A 46 -7.79 1.63 -16.00
C ARG A 46 -6.41 1.03 -15.75
N LEU A 47 -6.24 0.25 -14.68
CA LEU A 47 -4.97 -0.38 -14.35
C LEU A 47 -4.62 -1.43 -15.42
N PRO A 48 -3.44 -1.33 -16.07
CA PRO A 48 -3.00 -2.31 -17.05
C PRO A 48 -2.97 -3.74 -16.46
N PRO A 49 -3.24 -4.78 -17.28
CA PRO A 49 -3.11 -6.17 -16.86
C PRO A 49 -1.71 -6.46 -16.27
N GLY A 50 -1.67 -7.26 -15.20
CA GLY A 50 -0.43 -7.61 -14.51
C GLY A 50 0.10 -6.57 -13.51
N LEU A 51 -0.40 -5.33 -13.55
CA LEU A 51 -0.08 -4.34 -12.51
C LEU A 51 -1.02 -4.45 -11.31
N LYS A 52 -0.52 -4.03 -10.15
CA LYS A 52 -1.26 -3.94 -8.89
C LYS A 52 -0.96 -2.61 -8.20
N MET A 53 -1.98 -1.76 -8.06
CA MET A 53 -1.82 -0.46 -7.42
C MET A 53 -1.98 -0.59 -5.90
N ARG A 54 -1.15 0.10 -5.13
CA ARG A 54 -1.28 0.20 -3.67
C ARG A 54 -1.58 1.64 -3.31
N LEU A 55 -2.49 1.85 -2.38
CA LEU A 55 -2.87 3.17 -1.88
C LEU A 55 -2.50 3.28 -0.41
N PRO A 56 -2.17 4.48 0.10
CA PRO A 56 -1.82 4.64 1.50
C PRO A 56 -3.06 4.45 2.38
N ALA A 57 -2.86 3.98 3.60
CA ALA A 57 -3.92 3.83 4.60
C ALA A 57 -4.38 5.20 5.14
N SER A 58 -3.45 6.15 5.18
CA SER A 58 -3.64 7.49 5.71
C SER A 58 -2.81 8.50 4.91
N MET A 59 -3.30 9.74 4.85
CA MET A 59 -2.52 10.86 4.34
C MET A 59 -1.97 11.68 5.51
N PRO A 60 -0.78 12.29 5.38
CA PRO A 60 -0.33 13.32 6.31
C PRO A 60 -1.41 14.39 6.48
N ALA A 61 -1.57 14.89 7.71
CA ALA A 61 -2.53 15.94 8.00
C ALA A 61 -2.22 17.18 7.13
N SER A 62 -3.25 17.72 6.49
CA SER A 62 -3.15 18.88 5.61
C SER A 62 -4.33 19.82 5.87
N PRO A 63 -4.10 21.14 5.98
CA PRO A 63 -5.18 22.11 6.07
C PRO A 63 -5.93 22.27 4.73
N ILE A 64 -5.35 21.77 3.63
CA ILE A 64 -5.89 21.87 2.28
C ILE A 64 -6.48 20.52 1.88
N ARG A 65 -7.67 20.56 1.27
CA ARG A 65 -8.31 19.38 0.69
C ARG A 65 -7.52 18.88 -0.52
N LEU A 66 -7.26 17.58 -0.55
CA LEU A 66 -6.56 16.92 -1.65
C LEU A 66 -7.55 16.31 -2.64
N TYR A 67 -7.20 16.37 -3.92
CA TYR A 67 -8.02 15.90 -5.04
C TYR A 67 -7.20 14.94 -5.89
N PRO A 68 -7.24 13.63 -5.60
CA PRO A 68 -6.47 12.68 -6.36
C PRO A 68 -7.11 12.45 -7.73
N PHE A 69 -6.30 12.22 -8.76
CA PHE A 69 -6.76 11.93 -10.11
C PHE A 69 -5.80 10.96 -10.82
N ILE A 70 -6.35 10.15 -11.73
CA ILE A 70 -5.60 9.11 -12.43
C ILE A 70 -5.03 9.66 -13.73
N GLU A 71 -3.72 9.48 -13.90
CA GLU A 71 -2.99 9.70 -15.14
C GLU A 71 -2.25 8.42 -15.51
N SER A 72 -2.45 7.91 -16.72
CA SER A 72 -1.75 6.72 -17.19
C SER A 72 -1.48 6.81 -18.68
N ASP A 73 -0.26 6.45 -19.07
CA ASP A 73 0.25 6.48 -20.43
C ASP A 73 0.50 5.07 -21.00
N GLY A 74 -0.09 4.05 -20.36
CA GLY A 74 0.06 2.63 -20.73
C GLY A 74 1.36 1.97 -20.27
N LYS A 75 2.40 2.74 -19.91
CA LYS A 75 3.67 2.23 -19.35
C LYS A 75 3.74 2.41 -17.84
N VAL A 76 3.20 3.53 -17.35
CA VAL A 76 3.11 3.84 -15.94
C VAL A 76 1.65 4.11 -15.58
N PHE A 77 1.22 3.56 -14.45
CA PHE A 77 -0.05 3.90 -13.85
C PHE A 77 0.21 4.84 -12.66
N LYS A 78 -0.32 6.07 -12.72
CA LYS A 78 -0.10 7.10 -11.71
C LYS A 78 -1.41 7.62 -11.13
N ILE A 79 -1.35 7.98 -9.86
CA ILE A 79 -2.35 8.77 -9.17
C ILE A 79 -1.67 10.05 -8.71
N ASN A 80 -2.00 11.14 -9.36
CA ASN A 80 -1.57 12.48 -8.96
C ASN A 80 -2.45 12.96 -7.81
N ILE A 81 -1.90 13.84 -6.98
CA ILE A 81 -2.57 14.43 -5.83
C ILE A 81 -2.61 15.94 -6.06
N GLY A 82 -3.77 16.45 -6.46
CA GLY A 82 -4.00 17.87 -6.69
C GLY A 82 -4.41 18.62 -5.42
N ILE A 83 -4.15 19.93 -5.37
CA ILE A 83 -4.69 20.85 -4.35
C ILE A 83 -5.94 21.62 -4.81
N LYS A 84 -6.37 21.38 -6.05
CA LYS A 84 -7.61 21.91 -6.64
C LYS A 84 -8.41 20.79 -7.29
N SER A 85 -9.73 20.92 -7.26
CA SER A 85 -10.65 19.91 -7.82
C SER A 85 -10.53 19.75 -9.33
N ASP A 86 -10.14 20.81 -10.04
CA ASP A 86 -9.99 20.88 -11.49
C ASP A 86 -8.54 20.67 -11.95
N CYS A 87 -7.63 20.28 -11.04
CA CYS A 87 -6.20 20.19 -11.33
C CYS A 87 -5.90 19.29 -12.55
N ALA A 88 -6.62 18.17 -12.68
CA ALA A 88 -6.51 17.24 -13.79
C ALA A 88 -6.85 17.84 -15.16
N ALA A 89 -7.77 18.82 -15.19
CA ALA A 89 -8.25 19.45 -16.43
C ALA A 89 -7.50 20.77 -16.74
N SER A 90 -6.65 21.23 -15.82
CA SER A 90 -5.92 22.48 -16.00
C SER A 90 -4.82 22.35 -17.07
N ALA A 91 -4.55 23.44 -17.79
CA ALA A 91 -3.50 23.49 -18.81
C ALA A 91 -2.09 23.20 -18.25
N ASN A 92 -1.91 23.34 -16.93
CA ASN A 92 -0.67 23.03 -16.23
C ASN A 92 -0.97 22.27 -14.93
N SER A 93 -1.40 21.01 -15.06
CA SER A 93 -1.70 20.12 -13.94
C SER A 93 -0.55 19.96 -12.94
N ASN A 94 0.70 20.09 -13.40
CA ASN A 94 1.88 20.05 -12.54
C ASN A 94 1.92 21.19 -11.53
N SER A 95 1.41 22.37 -11.88
CA SER A 95 1.40 23.54 -10.98
C SER A 95 0.50 23.39 -9.75
N CYS A 96 -0.48 22.49 -9.81
CA CYS A 96 -1.41 22.19 -8.73
C CYS A 96 -1.26 20.77 -8.18
N THR A 97 -0.26 20.00 -8.64
CA THR A 97 0.02 18.64 -8.17
C THR A 97 1.10 18.68 -7.10
N VAL A 98 0.80 18.13 -5.92
CA VAL A 98 1.71 18.11 -4.76
C VAL A 98 2.29 16.72 -4.48
N GLY A 99 1.79 15.69 -5.15
CA GLY A 99 2.34 14.35 -5.04
C GLY A 99 1.84 13.40 -6.11
N VAL A 100 2.53 12.27 -6.23
CA VAL A 100 2.28 11.23 -7.22
C VAL A 100 2.52 9.87 -6.57
N LEU A 101 1.58 8.95 -6.73
CA LEU A 101 1.72 7.53 -6.43
C LEU A 101 1.80 6.78 -7.74
N ALA A 102 2.82 5.94 -7.95
CA ALA A 102 3.01 5.25 -9.22
C ALA A 102 3.32 3.76 -9.05
N VAL A 103 2.85 2.97 -10.02
CA VAL A 103 3.25 1.59 -10.24
C VAL A 103 3.58 1.37 -11.71
N PHE A 104 4.61 0.58 -11.97
CA PHE A 104 5.03 0.20 -13.32
C PHE A 104 5.66 -1.20 -13.30
N ALA A 105 5.59 -1.88 -14.45
CA ALA A 105 6.24 -3.16 -14.62
C ALA A 105 7.77 -2.97 -14.54
N PRO A 106 8.51 -3.95 -14.00
CA PRO A 106 9.95 -3.98 -14.14
C PRO A 106 10.25 -4.13 -15.64
N THR A 107 10.74 -3.06 -16.26
CA THR A 107 11.37 -3.17 -17.56
C THR A 107 12.80 -3.69 -17.36
N ASN A 108 13.40 -4.28 -18.40
CA ASN A 108 14.81 -4.72 -18.44
C ASN A 108 15.82 -3.57 -18.26
N SER A 109 15.43 -2.43 -17.69
CA SER A 109 16.30 -1.29 -17.49
C SER A 109 17.33 -1.58 -16.39
N GLN A 110 18.60 -1.44 -16.75
CA GLN A 110 19.75 -1.38 -15.83
C GLN A 110 19.72 -0.16 -14.89
N ASN A 111 18.72 0.71 -15.03
CA ASN A 111 18.62 2.01 -14.35
C ASN A 111 17.61 1.99 -13.20
N TRP A 112 17.42 0.83 -12.58
CA TRP A 112 16.60 0.67 -11.38
C TRP A 112 17.45 0.23 -10.17
N PRO A 113 17.34 0.91 -9.02
CA PRO A 113 16.67 2.22 -8.85
C PRO A 113 17.36 3.31 -9.70
N PRO A 114 16.76 4.51 -9.84
CA PRO A 114 17.39 5.59 -10.61
C PRO A 114 18.81 5.88 -10.13
N HIS A 115 19.80 5.82 -11.03
CA HIS A 115 21.18 6.14 -10.69
C HIS A 115 21.31 7.63 -10.39
N SER A 116 21.67 7.96 -9.14
CA SER A 116 21.98 9.31 -8.71
C SER A 116 22.90 9.24 -7.48
N ASN A 117 23.87 10.15 -7.40
CA ASN A 117 24.68 10.37 -6.19
C ASN A 117 23.85 10.86 -4.99
N GLU A 118 22.61 11.30 -5.21
CA GLU A 118 21.67 11.76 -4.18
C GLU A 118 20.73 10.64 -3.69
N ILE A 119 20.86 9.41 -4.21
CA ILE A 119 20.05 8.28 -3.78
C ILE A 119 20.64 7.64 -2.52
N SER A 120 19.77 7.34 -1.55
CA SER A 120 20.14 6.63 -0.32
C SER A 120 19.25 5.41 -0.14
N SER A 121 19.84 4.30 0.30
CA SER A 121 19.06 3.10 0.66
C SER A 121 18.37 3.33 2.00
N ILE A 122 17.11 2.91 2.10
CA ILE A 122 16.32 2.97 3.33
C ILE A 122 15.64 1.62 3.59
N ASN A 123 15.35 1.33 4.86
CA ASN A 123 14.57 0.16 5.24
C ASN A 123 13.09 0.55 5.35
N LEU A 124 12.24 -0.19 4.65
CA LEU A 124 10.79 -0.06 4.70
C LEU A 124 10.20 -1.25 5.47
N ASN A 125 8.91 -1.13 5.81
CA ASN A 125 8.17 -2.18 6.50
C ASN A 125 8.27 -3.52 5.76
N ARG A 126 8.12 -4.62 6.53
CA ARG A 126 8.24 -6.00 6.05
C ARG A 126 9.63 -6.34 5.46
N GLY A 127 10.66 -5.62 5.89
CA GLY A 127 12.03 -5.84 5.44
C GLY A 127 12.28 -5.46 3.97
N ILE A 128 11.37 -4.69 3.36
CA ILE A 128 11.52 -4.23 1.99
C ILE A 128 12.63 -3.18 1.94
N ARG A 129 13.56 -3.35 1.00
CA ARG A 129 14.56 -2.32 0.70
C ARG A 129 13.92 -1.25 -0.18
N GLY A 130 13.99 -0.01 0.28
CA GLY A 130 13.59 1.18 -0.47
C GLY A 130 14.77 2.05 -0.83
N TYR A 131 14.52 3.03 -1.71
CA TYR A 131 15.49 4.02 -2.11
C TYR A 131 14.88 5.41 -2.03
N TYR A 132 15.52 6.30 -1.27
CA TYR A 132 15.11 7.68 -1.08
C TYR A 132 15.95 8.61 -1.95
N LEU A 133 15.29 9.53 -2.63
CA LEU A 133 15.89 10.59 -3.44
C LEU A 133 15.25 11.92 -3.06
N ALA A 134 16.06 12.93 -2.75
CA ALA A 134 15.61 14.31 -2.58
C ALA A 134 16.29 15.18 -3.63
N LYS A 135 15.52 15.74 -4.57
CA LYS A 135 16.06 16.49 -5.71
C LYS A 135 15.08 17.55 -6.20
N ASN A 136 15.57 18.72 -6.58
CA ASN A 136 14.79 19.81 -7.18
C ASN A 136 13.51 20.19 -6.39
N GLY A 137 13.59 20.18 -5.06
CA GLY A 137 12.43 20.48 -4.20
C GLY A 137 11.39 19.35 -4.11
N GLY A 138 11.67 18.17 -4.67
CA GLY A 138 10.87 16.96 -4.52
C GLY A 138 11.53 15.94 -3.60
N ARG A 139 10.72 15.08 -3.00
CA ARG A 139 11.14 13.88 -2.25
C ARG A 139 10.48 12.67 -2.87
N THR A 140 11.26 11.64 -3.14
CA THR A 140 10.77 10.42 -3.78
C THR A 140 11.27 9.19 -3.05
N ILE A 141 10.40 8.21 -2.84
CA ILE A 141 10.76 6.86 -2.40
C ILE A 141 10.38 5.86 -3.47
N PHE A 142 11.33 5.00 -3.82
CA PHE A 142 11.18 3.88 -4.74
C PHE A 142 11.29 2.56 -3.98
N TRP A 143 10.52 1.55 -4.37
CA TRP A 143 10.71 0.19 -3.87
C TRP A 143 10.19 -0.86 -4.85
N GLU A 144 10.61 -2.11 -4.65
CA GLU A 144 10.05 -3.27 -5.33
C GLU A 144 9.24 -4.13 -4.37
N GLN A 145 8.09 -4.59 -4.83
CA GLN A 145 7.21 -5.48 -4.09
C GLN A 145 6.43 -6.35 -5.07
N GLU A 146 6.38 -7.66 -4.83
CA GLU A 146 5.61 -8.61 -5.67
C GLU A 146 5.96 -8.55 -7.17
N GLY A 147 7.24 -8.30 -7.49
CA GLY A 147 7.72 -8.18 -8.87
C GLY A 147 7.27 -6.91 -9.58
N LEU A 148 6.77 -5.91 -8.87
CA LEU A 148 6.40 -4.60 -9.40
C LEU A 148 7.25 -3.50 -8.77
N ARG A 149 7.45 -2.42 -9.53
CA ARG A 149 8.17 -1.23 -9.09
C ARG A 149 7.18 -0.14 -8.72
N TYR A 150 7.41 0.47 -7.56
CA TYR A 150 6.58 1.52 -7.02
C TYR A 150 7.39 2.79 -6.78
N ALA A 151 6.72 3.92 -6.90
CA ALA A 151 7.29 5.21 -6.53
C ALA A 151 6.23 6.08 -5.85
N VAL A 152 6.65 6.82 -4.82
CA VAL A 152 5.89 7.94 -4.29
C VAL A 152 6.76 9.17 -4.35
N ALA A 153 6.32 10.19 -5.08
CA ALA A 153 6.96 11.50 -5.15
C ALA A 153 6.05 12.55 -4.52
N VAL A 154 6.61 13.46 -3.72
CA VAL A 154 5.88 14.56 -3.08
C VAL A 154 6.70 15.84 -3.13
N ALA A 155 6.03 16.99 -3.16
CA ALA A 155 6.69 18.27 -2.96
C ALA A 155 7.31 18.33 -1.55
N ALA A 156 8.56 18.79 -1.44
CA ALA A 156 9.26 18.89 -0.16
C ALA A 156 8.60 19.88 0.82
N SER A 157 7.81 20.82 0.31
CA SER A 157 6.99 21.73 1.13
C SER A 157 5.72 21.08 1.68
N ALA A 158 5.25 19.97 1.09
CA ALA A 158 3.98 19.35 1.45
C ALA A 158 4.12 18.30 2.56
N VAL A 159 5.21 17.53 2.57
CA VAL A 159 5.37 16.34 3.43
C VAL A 159 6.82 16.20 3.87
N SER A 160 7.07 16.05 5.18
CA SER A 160 8.42 15.78 5.71
C SER A 160 8.95 14.40 5.27
N GLN A 161 10.26 14.15 5.40
CA GLN A 161 10.81 12.83 5.08
C GLN A 161 10.17 11.71 5.91
N GLN A 162 9.94 11.93 7.21
CA GLN A 162 9.31 10.93 8.07
C GLN A 162 7.86 10.66 7.65
N GLN A 163 7.09 11.71 7.36
CA GLN A 163 5.70 11.55 6.89
C GLN A 163 5.63 10.83 5.54
N LEU A 164 6.61 11.04 4.65
CA LEU A 164 6.71 10.29 3.40
C LEU A 164 7.03 8.81 3.66
N LEU A 165 7.92 8.52 4.63
CA LEU A 165 8.22 7.17 5.08
C LEU A 165 6.96 6.47 5.62
N ASP A 166 6.21 7.14 6.50
CA ASP A 166 4.98 6.63 7.11
C ASP A 166 3.91 6.35 6.03
N LEU A 167 3.77 7.26 5.07
CA LEU A 167 2.88 7.10 3.92
C LEU A 167 3.24 5.84 3.11
N VAL A 168 4.50 5.67 2.72
CA VAL A 168 4.96 4.50 1.95
C VAL A 168 4.82 3.21 2.75
N ASN A 169 5.17 3.22 4.03
CA ASN A 169 5.01 2.08 4.92
C ASN A 169 3.55 1.66 5.05
N SER A 170 2.63 2.62 5.06
CA SER A 170 1.19 2.31 5.02
C SER A 170 0.81 1.62 3.71
N MET A 171 1.30 2.07 2.55
CA MET A 171 1.03 1.45 1.24
C MET A 171 1.52 0.01 1.13
N ILE A 172 2.70 -0.27 1.69
CA ILE A 172 3.31 -1.62 1.69
C ILE A 172 2.40 -2.63 2.40
N THR A 173 1.73 -2.18 3.46
CA THR A 173 0.88 -3.05 4.30
C THR A 173 -0.54 -3.20 3.78
N GLN A 174 -1.02 -2.27 2.94
CA GLN A 174 -2.37 -2.27 2.39
C GLN A 174 -2.59 -3.39 1.34
N PRO A 175 -3.80 -3.92 1.17
CA PRO A 175 -4.13 -4.77 0.05
C PRO A 175 -3.90 -4.04 -1.28
N ALA A 176 -3.39 -4.76 -2.29
CA ALA A 176 -3.22 -4.19 -3.62
C ALA A 176 -4.54 -4.27 -4.42
N ILE A 177 -4.77 -3.26 -5.25
CA ILE A 177 -5.89 -3.16 -6.19
C ILE A 177 -5.40 -3.71 -7.53
N ALA A 178 -6.04 -4.76 -8.03
CA ALA A 178 -5.77 -5.35 -9.33
C ALA A 178 -6.76 -4.84 -10.40
N SER A 179 -6.41 -5.04 -11.67
CA SER A 179 -7.31 -4.78 -12.80
C SER A 179 -8.50 -5.73 -12.80
N ASN A 180 -9.67 -5.23 -13.21
CA ASN A 180 -10.84 -6.07 -13.51
C ASN A 180 -10.81 -6.62 -14.94
N THR A 181 -9.87 -6.17 -15.77
CA THR A 181 -9.75 -6.60 -17.16
C THR A 181 -9.14 -8.00 -17.18
N LYS A 182 -9.93 -8.99 -17.62
CA LYS A 182 -9.44 -10.36 -17.82
C LYS A 182 -8.30 -10.31 -18.85
N SER A 183 -7.18 -10.96 -18.55
CA SER A 183 -6.16 -11.25 -19.55
C SER A 183 -6.80 -12.10 -20.65
N GLY A 184 -7.05 -11.50 -21.80
CA GLY A 184 -7.48 -12.19 -23.02
C GLY A 184 -6.35 -12.99 -23.62
#